data_AF-A0A2D9GAH9-F1
#
_entry.id   AF-A0A2D9GAH9-F1
#
_cell.length_a   1.000
_cell.length_b   1.000
_cell.length_c   1.000
_cell.angle_alpha   90.00
_cell.angle_beta   90.00
_cell.angle_gamma   90.00
#
_symmetry.space_group_name_H-M   'P 1'
#
loop_
_entity.id
_entity.type
_entity.pdbx_description
1 polymer ?
#
loop_
_entity_poly.entity_id
_entity_poly.type
_entity_poly.pdbx_seq_one_letter_code
_entity_poly.pdbx_strand_id
1 'polypeptide(L)'
;MTVHLLDSISFSNVCNLKWDEVYNLAQNGTLRLQRPDFDVELQRRHDIDSEVELLDWMDSTNISNNHDDFISAICKGIQEKQIDFEIGCEGVYNLIELCSVGYWEAWEARSYLYFEKILGIKVVNIEELYAKEIWNDLIEKVTEITPQEYSEIVIMRFN
;
A
#
# COMPACT_ATOMS: atom_id res chain seq x y z
N MET A 1 2.95 2.38 12.43
CA MET A 1 2.25 2.33 11.15
C MET A 1 3.28 2.33 10.04
N THR A 2 3.18 1.45 9.06
CA THR A 2 3.97 1.54 7.83
C THR A 2 3.20 2.33 6.79
N VAL A 3 3.89 3.15 6.01
CA VAL A 3 3.31 3.82 4.84
C VAL A 3 4.16 3.47 3.65
N HIS A 4 3.54 2.82 2.67
CA HIS A 4 4.19 2.35 1.46
C HIS A 4 4.16 3.44 0.40
N LEU A 5 5.30 3.71 -0.21
CA LEU A 5 5.36 4.46 -1.45
C LEU A 5 5.12 3.49 -2.60
N LEU A 6 3.91 3.52 -3.15
CA LEU A 6 3.47 2.60 -4.20
C LEU A 6 3.88 3.12 -5.57
N ASP A 7 4.53 2.28 -6.38
CA ASP A 7 4.72 2.58 -7.80
C ASP A 7 3.44 2.23 -8.57
N SER A 8 2.79 3.25 -9.12
CA SER A 8 1.49 3.10 -9.77
C SER A 8 1.56 2.26 -11.06
N ILE A 9 2.70 2.28 -11.76
CA ILE A 9 2.90 1.54 -13.00
C ILE A 9 3.04 0.05 -12.68
N SER A 10 3.95 -0.30 -11.77
CA SER A 10 4.14 -1.68 -11.26
C SER A 10 2.84 -2.24 -10.71
N PHE A 11 2.17 -1.48 -9.85
CA PHE A 11 0.90 -1.90 -9.27
C PHE A 11 -0.17 -2.16 -10.34
N SER A 12 -0.33 -1.22 -11.28
CA SER A 12 -1.29 -1.40 -12.38
C SER A 12 -0.94 -2.59 -13.27
N ASN A 13 0.35 -2.83 -13.55
CA ASN A 13 0.78 -3.94 -14.37
C ASN A 13 0.38 -5.27 -13.72
N VAL A 14 0.69 -5.46 -12.43
CA VAL A 14 0.35 -6.70 -11.73
C VAL A 14 -1.15 -6.84 -11.51
N CYS A 15 -1.87 -5.74 -11.23
CA CYS A 15 -3.34 -5.78 -11.13
C CYS A 15 -4.01 -6.21 -12.43
N ASN A 16 -3.45 -5.86 -13.58
CA ASN A 16 -4.00 -6.20 -14.90
C ASN A 16 -3.67 -7.64 -15.34
N LEU A 17 -2.75 -8.32 -14.65
CA LEU A 17 -2.50 -9.74 -14.88
C LEU A 17 -3.67 -10.55 -14.35
N LYS A 18 -3.96 -11.65 -15.05
CA LYS A 18 -4.90 -12.64 -14.56
C LYS A 18 -4.33 -13.35 -13.33
N TRP A 19 -5.23 -13.87 -12.49
CA TRP A 19 -4.84 -14.63 -11.30
C TRP A 19 -3.81 -15.74 -11.60
N ASP A 20 -4.03 -16.52 -12.65
CA ASP A 20 -3.13 -17.61 -13.06
C ASP A 20 -1.78 -17.09 -13.58
N GLU A 21 -1.76 -15.96 -14.27
CA GLU A 21 -0.53 -15.32 -14.72
C GLU A 21 0.31 -14.84 -13.52
N VAL A 22 -0.31 -14.19 -12.53
CA VAL A 22 0.36 -13.78 -11.28
C VAL A 22 0.95 -15.00 -10.57
N TYR A 23 0.14 -16.05 -10.41
CA TYR A 23 0.56 -17.29 -9.75
C TYR A 23 1.76 -17.93 -10.48
N ASN A 24 1.67 -18.09 -11.80
CA ASN A 24 2.73 -18.70 -12.60
C ASN A 24 4.02 -17.87 -12.58
N LEU A 25 3.93 -16.54 -12.61
CA LEU A 25 5.11 -15.68 -12.53
C LEU A 25 5.79 -15.79 -11.17
N ALA A 26 5.00 -15.82 -10.08
CA ALA A 26 5.51 -15.97 -8.71
C ALA A 26 6.16 -17.34 -8.51
N GLN A 27 5.50 -18.42 -8.95
CA GLN A 27 6.01 -19.78 -8.87
C GLN A 27 7.33 -19.96 -9.63
N ASN A 28 7.51 -19.26 -10.76
CA ASN A 28 8.73 -19.29 -11.55
C ASN A 28 9.81 -18.30 -11.05
N GLY A 29 9.54 -17.53 -10.00
CA GLY A 29 10.48 -16.55 -9.43
C GLY A 29 10.73 -15.34 -10.33
N THR A 30 9.76 -15.00 -11.17
CA THR A 30 9.85 -13.93 -12.18
C THR A 30 8.91 -12.76 -11.92
N LEU A 31 7.96 -12.90 -10.98
CA LEU A 31 7.04 -11.82 -10.62
C LEU A 31 7.81 -10.66 -9.99
N ARG A 32 8.88 -10.93 -9.24
CA ARG A 32 9.77 -9.91 -8.67
C ARG A 32 10.42 -8.99 -9.71
N LEU A 33 10.43 -9.37 -11.00
CA LEU A 33 10.90 -8.50 -12.09
C LEU A 33 9.93 -7.34 -12.38
N GLN A 34 8.69 -7.42 -11.89
CA GLN A 34 7.71 -6.34 -11.97
C GLN A 34 7.88 -5.30 -10.86
N ARG A 35 8.73 -5.55 -9.86
CA ARG A 35 8.96 -4.61 -8.76
C ARG A 35 9.63 -3.33 -9.28
N PRO A 36 9.29 -2.16 -8.72
CA PRO A 36 10.03 -0.95 -9.02
C PRO A 36 11.44 -0.98 -8.42
N ASP A 37 12.30 -0.09 -8.93
CA ASP A 37 13.62 0.14 -8.35
C ASP A 37 13.50 0.55 -6.88
N PHE A 38 14.42 0.06 -6.06
CA PHE A 38 14.45 0.35 -4.63
C PHE A 38 14.97 1.78 -4.38
N ASP A 39 14.25 2.55 -3.57
CA ASP A 39 14.76 3.83 -3.05
C ASP A 39 15.61 3.59 -1.81
N VAL A 40 16.87 4.01 -1.87
CA VAL A 40 17.89 3.82 -0.84
C VAL A 40 17.55 4.50 0.49
N GLU A 41 16.67 5.48 0.49
CA GLU A 41 16.22 6.19 1.70
C GLU A 41 15.07 5.47 2.42
N LEU A 42 14.47 4.44 1.80
CA LEU A 42 13.34 3.71 2.33
C LEU A 42 13.72 2.33 2.85
N GLN A 43 12.85 1.74 3.66
CA GLN A 43 12.94 0.33 4.03
C GLN A 43 12.13 -0.50 3.03
N ARG A 44 12.58 -1.71 2.71
CA ARG A 44 11.82 -2.64 1.87
C ARG A 44 12.15 -4.07 2.22
N ARG A 45 11.15 -4.94 2.13
CA ARG A 45 11.36 -6.39 2.16
C ARG A 45 12.25 -6.80 0.98
N HIS A 46 13.05 -7.86 1.17
CA HIS A 46 13.81 -8.41 0.06
C HIS A 46 12.88 -8.91 -1.06
N ASP A 47 13.33 -8.75 -2.30
CA ASP A 47 12.50 -9.01 -3.48
C ASP A 47 11.98 -10.44 -3.54
N ILE A 48 12.81 -11.40 -3.11
CA ILE A 48 12.46 -12.81 -3.04
C ILE A 48 11.36 -13.03 -1.99
N ASP A 49 11.55 -12.50 -0.78
CA ASP A 49 10.62 -12.73 0.33
C ASP A 49 9.23 -12.17 0.02
N SER A 50 9.14 -10.99 -0.60
CA SER A 50 7.84 -10.42 -0.95
C SER A 50 7.11 -11.17 -2.07
N GLU A 51 7.85 -11.77 -3.01
CA GLU A 51 7.27 -12.66 -4.03
C GLU A 51 6.79 -13.97 -3.40
N VAL A 52 7.59 -14.56 -2.52
CA VAL A 52 7.26 -15.80 -1.80
C VAL A 52 6.02 -15.59 -0.93
N GLU A 53 5.92 -14.47 -0.22
CA GLU A 53 4.79 -14.25 0.70
C GLU A 53 3.47 -13.99 -0.05
N LEU A 54 3.53 -13.37 -1.22
CA LEU A 54 2.37 -13.30 -2.10
C LEU A 54 1.96 -14.69 -2.60
N LEU A 55 2.92 -15.53 -3.00
CA LEU A 55 2.65 -16.89 -3.46
C LEU A 55 2.09 -17.77 -2.34
N ASP A 56 2.68 -17.72 -1.15
CA ASP A 56 2.23 -18.45 0.03
C ASP A 56 0.80 -18.02 0.41
N TRP A 57 0.49 -16.73 0.32
CA TRP A 57 -0.87 -16.25 0.49
C TRP A 57 -1.81 -16.84 -0.59
N MET A 58 -1.44 -16.79 -1.87
CA MET A 58 -2.25 -17.35 -2.96
C MET A 58 -2.52 -18.84 -2.74
N ASP A 59 -1.51 -19.63 -2.36
CA ASP A 59 -1.59 -21.06 -2.04
C ASP A 59 -2.47 -21.35 -0.81
N SER A 60 -2.55 -20.41 0.14
CA SER A 60 -3.41 -20.54 1.31
C SER A 60 -4.90 -20.29 1.01
N THR A 61 -5.22 -19.67 -0.13
CA THR A 61 -6.59 -19.33 -0.51
C THR A 61 -7.29 -20.43 -1.32
N ASN A 62 -8.62 -20.51 -1.22
CA ASN A 62 -9.44 -21.40 -2.04
C ASN A 62 -9.98 -20.71 -3.32
N ILE A 63 -9.30 -19.65 -3.79
CA ILE A 63 -9.73 -18.91 -4.98
C ILE A 63 -9.56 -19.81 -6.21
N SER A 64 -10.68 -20.22 -6.80
CA SER A 64 -10.71 -21.15 -7.94
C SER A 64 -10.93 -20.41 -9.25
N ASN A 65 -10.12 -19.37 -9.47
CA ASN A 65 -10.27 -18.44 -10.58
C ASN A 65 -9.00 -18.33 -11.40
N ASN A 66 -9.10 -18.46 -12.72
CA ASN A 66 -7.96 -18.46 -13.63
C ASN A 66 -8.08 -17.40 -14.74
N HIS A 67 -9.16 -16.61 -14.78
CA HIS A 67 -9.42 -15.74 -15.93
C HIS A 67 -9.74 -14.30 -15.57
N ASP A 68 -10.11 -14.02 -14.33
CA ASP A 68 -10.22 -12.65 -13.85
C ASP A 68 -8.86 -12.08 -13.47
N ASP A 69 -8.78 -10.75 -13.53
CA ASP A 69 -7.65 -10.00 -13.00
C ASP A 69 -7.51 -10.20 -11.47
N PHE A 70 -6.32 -9.91 -10.94
CA PHE A 70 -5.97 -10.20 -9.55
C PHE A 70 -6.97 -9.62 -8.53
N ILE A 71 -7.40 -8.37 -8.71
CA ILE A 71 -8.30 -7.69 -7.77
C ILE A 71 -9.73 -8.21 -7.90
N SER A 72 -10.19 -8.44 -9.13
CA SER A 72 -11.50 -9.03 -9.42
C SER A 72 -11.60 -10.44 -8.86
N ALA A 73 -10.53 -11.24 -8.92
CA ALA A 73 -10.49 -12.58 -8.35
C ALA A 73 -10.66 -12.55 -6.81
N ILE A 74 -9.98 -11.64 -6.12
CA ILE A 74 -10.15 -11.43 -4.67
C ILE A 74 -11.59 -11.02 -4.35
N CYS A 75 -12.13 -10.02 -5.06
CA CYS A 75 -13.50 -9.54 -4.85
C CYS A 75 -14.54 -10.66 -5.01
N LYS A 76 -14.39 -11.49 -6.05
CA LYS A 76 -15.26 -12.66 -6.27
C LYS A 76 -15.08 -13.71 -5.19
N GLY A 77 -13.84 -14.01 -4.79
CA GLY A 77 -13.54 -14.94 -3.70
C GLY A 77 -14.24 -14.54 -2.39
N ILE A 78 -14.27 -13.24 -2.07
CA ILE A 78 -15.01 -12.71 -0.92
C ILE A 78 -16.52 -12.85 -1.11
N GLN A 79 -17.05 -12.47 -2.29
CA GLN A 79 -18.49 -12.55 -2.59
C GLN A 79 -19.02 -13.99 -2.53
N GLU A 80 -18.23 -14.95 -3.01
CA GLU A 80 -18.53 -16.37 -3.04
C GLU A 80 -18.19 -17.07 -1.70
N LYS A 81 -17.66 -16.34 -0.72
CA LYS A 81 -17.24 -16.84 0.61
C LYS A 81 -16.16 -17.93 0.54
N GLN A 82 -15.30 -17.87 -0.46
CA GLN A 82 -14.10 -18.70 -0.58
C GLN A 82 -13.00 -18.21 0.37
N ILE A 83 -12.95 -16.90 0.59
CA ILE A 83 -12.08 -16.22 1.53
C ILE A 83 -12.87 -15.17 2.31
N ASP A 84 -12.40 -14.84 3.51
CA ASP A 84 -12.94 -13.73 4.29
C ASP A 84 -12.36 -12.39 3.82
N PHE A 85 -13.03 -11.29 4.17
CA PHE A 85 -12.60 -9.94 3.79
C PHE A 85 -11.16 -9.64 4.26
N GLU A 86 -10.82 -10.03 5.48
CA GLU A 86 -9.50 -9.81 6.07
C GLU A 86 -8.39 -10.54 5.28
N ILE A 87 -8.63 -11.80 4.89
CA ILE A 87 -7.72 -12.58 4.03
C ILE A 87 -7.58 -11.94 2.65
N GLY A 88 -8.65 -11.37 2.10
CA GLY A 88 -8.59 -10.61 0.86
C GLY A 88 -7.72 -9.34 0.98
N CYS A 89 -7.85 -8.62 2.09
CA CYS A 89 -7.02 -7.47 2.39
C CYS A 89 -5.53 -7.83 2.55
N GLU A 90 -5.21 -8.98 3.15
CA GLU A 90 -3.83 -9.49 3.22
C GLU A 90 -3.23 -9.71 1.82
N GLY A 91 -4.01 -10.23 0.87
CA GLY A 91 -3.57 -10.38 -0.52
C GLY A 91 -3.25 -9.06 -1.19
N VAL A 92 -4.10 -8.05 -1.01
CA VAL A 92 -3.87 -6.70 -1.50
C VAL A 92 -2.64 -6.07 -0.82
N TYR A 93 -2.44 -6.33 0.48
CA TYR A 93 -1.26 -5.88 1.20
C TYR A 93 0.03 -6.50 0.66
N ASN A 94 0.05 -7.82 0.41
CA ASN A 94 1.20 -8.50 -0.19
C ASN A 94 1.50 -7.95 -1.61
N LEU A 95 0.48 -7.59 -2.37
CA LEU A 95 0.65 -6.91 -3.65
C LEU A 95 1.23 -5.49 -3.48
N ILE A 96 0.80 -4.73 -2.48
CA ILE A 96 1.37 -3.41 -2.17
C ILE A 96 2.86 -3.55 -1.79
N GLU A 97 3.22 -4.52 -0.96
CA GLU A 97 4.62 -4.83 -0.61
C GLU A 97 5.45 -5.18 -1.85
N LEU A 98 4.87 -5.91 -2.80
CA LEU A 98 5.50 -6.23 -4.07
C LEU A 98 5.78 -4.98 -4.90
N CYS A 99 4.75 -4.15 -5.09
CA CYS A 99 4.77 -3.02 -6.01
C CYS A 99 5.29 -1.72 -5.37
N SER A 100 5.76 -1.77 -4.12
CA SER A 100 6.28 -0.61 -3.42
C SER A 100 7.77 -0.38 -3.72
N VAL A 101 8.12 0.89 -3.91
CA VAL A 101 9.51 1.36 -3.96
C VAL A 101 10.19 1.16 -2.60
N GLY A 102 9.41 1.26 -1.53
CA GLY A 102 9.79 1.08 -0.14
C GLY A 102 8.74 1.72 0.78
N TYR A 103 8.90 1.52 2.08
CA TYR A 103 8.05 2.08 3.11
C TYR A 103 8.86 2.85 4.15
N TRP A 104 8.16 3.71 4.89
CA TRP A 104 8.67 4.29 6.12
C TRP A 104 7.82 3.85 7.32
N GLU A 105 8.48 3.70 8.47
CA GLU A 105 7.78 3.52 9.73
C GLU A 105 7.40 4.88 10.31
N ALA A 106 6.10 5.14 10.31
CA ALA A 106 5.51 6.31 10.93
C ALA A 106 5.02 5.97 12.34
N TRP A 107 5.39 6.83 13.29
CA TRP A 107 4.72 6.89 14.59
C TRP A 107 3.37 7.55 14.39
N GLU A 108 2.32 6.74 14.39
CA GLU A 108 0.95 7.14 14.05
C GLU A 108 0.49 8.38 14.82
N ALA A 109 0.67 8.37 16.16
CA ALA A 109 0.34 9.50 17.02
C ALA A 109 1.14 10.79 16.71
N ARG A 110 2.35 10.66 16.15
CA ARG A 110 3.19 11.80 15.79
C ARG A 110 2.85 12.33 14.40
N SER A 111 2.51 11.46 13.45
CA SER A 111 2.03 11.86 12.12
C SER A 111 0.75 12.70 12.21
N TYR A 112 -0.15 12.33 13.14
CA TYR A 112 -1.35 13.10 13.46
C TYR A 112 -1.06 14.58 13.76
N LEU A 113 -0.06 14.87 14.60
CA LEU A 113 0.29 16.24 14.97
C LEU A 113 0.71 17.07 13.75
N TYR A 114 1.27 16.43 12.74
CA TYR A 114 1.71 17.10 11.52
C TYR A 114 0.54 17.33 10.58
N PHE A 115 -0.31 16.32 10.40
CA PHE A 115 -1.48 16.40 9.53
C PHE A 115 -2.49 17.42 10.04
N GLU A 116 -2.78 17.46 11.34
CA GLU A 116 -3.65 18.49 11.93
C GLU A 116 -3.15 19.91 11.65
N LYS A 117 -1.84 20.14 11.74
CA LYS A 117 -1.24 21.47 11.53
C LYS A 117 -1.29 21.89 10.07
N ILE A 118 -1.05 20.97 9.15
CA ILE A 118 -1.10 21.22 7.71
C ILE A 118 -2.56 21.43 7.26
N LEU A 119 -3.45 20.55 7.69
CA LEU A 119 -4.86 20.58 7.35
C LEU A 119 -5.63 21.69 8.08
N GLY A 120 -5.12 22.18 9.22
CA GLY A 120 -5.82 23.15 10.06
C GLY A 120 -7.08 22.57 10.71
N ILE A 121 -7.16 21.24 10.82
CA ILE A 121 -8.27 20.51 11.43
C ILE A 121 -7.85 19.97 12.80
N LYS A 122 -8.83 19.63 13.62
CA LYS A 122 -8.60 18.85 14.83
C LYS A 122 -9.20 17.46 14.62
N VAL A 123 -8.36 16.45 14.49
CA VAL A 123 -8.80 15.07 14.32
C VAL A 123 -9.18 14.53 15.70
N VAL A 124 -10.47 14.21 15.89
CA VAL A 124 -11.00 13.76 17.18
C VAL A 124 -10.96 12.24 17.29
N ASN A 125 -11.22 11.54 16.18
CA ASN A 125 -11.06 10.09 16.07
C ASN A 125 -9.91 9.75 15.11
N ILE A 126 -8.99 8.89 15.56
CA ILE A 126 -7.86 8.42 14.75
C ILE A 126 -8.31 7.72 13.46
N GLU A 127 -9.50 7.13 13.46
CA GLU A 127 -10.07 6.46 12.29
C GLU A 127 -10.34 7.42 11.12
N GLU A 128 -10.52 8.73 11.39
CA GLU A 128 -10.68 9.75 10.36
C GLU A 128 -9.44 9.83 9.46
N LEU A 129 -8.25 9.47 9.97
CA LEU A 129 -7.02 9.44 9.17
C LEU A 129 -7.01 8.31 8.13
N TYR A 130 -7.90 7.32 8.22
CA TYR A 130 -8.04 6.30 7.18
C TYR A 130 -9.05 6.69 6.11
N ALA A 131 -9.76 7.82 6.29
CA ALA A 131 -10.68 8.34 5.31
C ALA A 131 -9.90 8.91 4.11
N LYS A 132 -10.32 8.50 2.90
CA LYS A 132 -9.71 8.93 1.64
C LYS A 132 -9.72 10.45 1.49
N GLU A 133 -10.77 11.10 1.99
CA GLU A 133 -10.98 12.55 1.92
C GLU A 133 -9.85 13.30 2.63
N ILE A 134 -9.45 12.84 3.82
CA ILE A 134 -8.36 13.45 4.59
C ILE A 134 -7.02 13.35 3.84
N TRP A 135 -6.76 12.21 3.19
CA TRP A 135 -5.55 12.04 2.39
C TRP A 135 -5.53 12.92 1.14
N ASN A 136 -6.67 13.11 0.47
CA ASN A 136 -6.75 14.01 -0.68
C ASN A 136 -6.44 15.45 -0.28
N ASP A 137 -7.08 15.94 0.79
CA ASP A 137 -6.86 17.30 1.31
C ASP A 137 -5.41 17.49 1.75
N LEU A 138 -4.81 16.45 2.35
CA LEU A 138 -3.43 16.49 2.81
C LEU A 138 -2.46 16.59 1.62
N ILE A 139 -2.67 15.79 0.57
CA ILE A 139 -1.85 15.82 -0.64
C ILE A 139 -1.92 17.20 -1.29
N GLU A 140 -3.12 17.75 -1.47
CA GLU A 140 -3.32 19.08 -2.04
C GLU A 140 -2.51 20.13 -1.27
N LYS A 141 -2.67 20.20 0.06
CA LYS A 141 -1.95 21.18 0.89
C LYS A 141 -0.44 20.95 0.94
N VAL A 142 0.01 19.70 1.00
CA VAL A 142 1.45 19.39 1.03
C VAL A 142 2.13 19.80 -0.26
N THR A 143 1.44 19.71 -1.41
CA THR A 143 1.99 20.17 -2.69
C THR A 143 2.09 21.68 -2.83
N GLU A 144 1.35 22.44 -2.02
CA GLU A 144 1.38 23.90 -2.00
C GLU A 144 2.44 24.49 -1.07
N ILE A 145 2.99 23.70 -0.15
CA ILE A 145 3.97 24.15 0.84
C ILE A 145 5.39 23.75 0.45
N THR A 146 6.33 24.67 0.66
CA THR A 146 7.75 24.40 0.54
C THR A 146 8.27 23.60 1.74
N PRO A 147 9.42 22.91 1.63
CA PRO A 147 10.04 22.24 2.77
C PRO A 147 10.31 23.17 3.97
N GLN A 148 10.59 24.45 3.70
CA GLN A 148 10.81 25.45 4.74
C GLN A 148 9.50 25.83 5.44
N GLU A 149 8.43 26.07 4.70
CA GLU A 149 7.10 26.32 5.26
C GLU A 149 6.59 25.10 6.06
N TYR A 150 6.82 23.89 5.57
CA TYR A 150 6.52 22.66 6.31
C TYR A 150 7.23 22.66 7.68
N SER A 151 8.54 22.94 7.70
CA SER A 151 9.31 23.03 8.94
C SER A 151 8.78 24.12 9.87
N GLU A 152 8.35 25.27 9.34
CA GLU A 152 7.79 26.35 10.16
C GLU A 152 6.43 25.97 10.78
N ILE A 153 5.57 25.32 9.99
CA ILE A 153 4.25 24.84 10.43
C ILE A 153 4.38 23.76 11.51
N VAL A 154 5.32 22.84 11.31
CA VAL A 154 5.44 21.61 12.10
C VAL A 154 6.39 21.74 13.28
N ILE A 155 7.52 22.45 13.13
CA ILE A 155 8.62 22.50 14.11
C ILE A 155 8.65 23.83 14.86
N MET A 156 8.43 24.97 14.18
CA MET A 156 8.62 26.28 14.80
C MET A 156 7.38 26.83 15.52
N ARG A 157 6.19 26.25 15.33
CA ARG A 157 4.97 26.62 16.06
C ARG A 157 4.78 25.91 17.42
N PHE A 158 5.84 25.34 18.00
CA PHE A 158 5.88 24.93 19.41
C PHE A 158 6.20 26.12 20.34
N ASN A 159 5.41 27.19 20.29
CA ASN A 159 5.43 28.29 21.26
C ASN A 159 4.02 28.56 21.78
#